data_AF-A0A550H8A5-F1
#
_entry.id   AF-A0A550H8A5-F1
#
_cell.length_a   1.000
_cell.length_b   1.000
_cell.length_c   1.000
_cell.angle_alpha   90.00
_cell.angle_beta   90.00
_cell.angle_gamma   90.00
#
_symmetry.space_group_name_H-M   'P 1'
#
loop_
_entity.id
_entity.type
_entity.pdbx_description
1 polymer ?
#
loop_
_entity_poly.entity_id
_entity_poly.type
_entity_poly.pdbx_seq_one_letter_code
_entity_poly.pdbx_strand_id
1 'polypeptide(L)'
;MKPYELLEGSIDLHIHAGPDLFPRDLDEADVAQQAEEIGMRAVLFKSHFTTNADRVYMLRKRFEKIGLYGAVVLNKSVGGVNPEAVFAALNFGAVRVEMPTVDAEQHIQKLGRTYPWSKIQLPATEGITILDDGDKLIPEVTKVAELVAAHDAILATGHLTIPEIVALIEEAGRVG
;
A
#
# COMPACT_ATOMS: atom_id res chain seq x y z
N MET A 1 33.32 2.47 -7.14
CA MET A 1 31.87 2.62 -7.34
C MET A 1 31.27 2.94 -5.99
N LYS A 2 30.56 4.06 -5.88
CA LYS A 2 29.82 4.38 -4.67
C LYS A 2 28.54 3.53 -4.67
N PRO A 3 28.08 2.97 -3.54
CA PRO A 3 26.96 2.03 -3.52
C PRO A 3 25.69 2.55 -4.23
N TYR A 4 25.44 3.86 -4.18
CA TYR A 4 24.27 4.49 -4.79
C TYR A 4 24.32 4.61 -6.32
N GLU A 5 25.48 4.46 -6.95
CA GLU A 5 25.58 4.45 -8.43
C GLU A 5 24.83 3.25 -9.04
N LEU A 6 24.61 2.18 -8.28
CA LEU A 6 23.79 1.04 -8.70
C LEU A 6 22.28 1.36 -8.78
N LEU A 7 21.85 2.47 -8.17
CA LEU A 7 20.45 2.88 -8.12
C LEU A 7 20.06 3.81 -9.28
N GLU A 8 21.02 4.29 -10.06
CA GLU A 8 20.75 5.13 -11.23
C GLU A 8 19.83 4.39 -12.22
N GLY A 9 18.72 5.03 -12.60
CA GLY A 9 17.69 4.45 -13.47
C GLY A 9 16.81 3.36 -12.84
N SER A 10 17.03 2.99 -11.58
CA SER A 10 16.25 1.97 -10.87
C SER A 10 14.87 2.47 -10.43
N ILE A 11 13.98 1.53 -10.09
CA ILE A 11 12.64 1.80 -9.55
C ILE A 11 12.47 1.00 -8.26
N ASP A 12 12.07 1.66 -7.18
CA ASP A 12 11.67 0.99 -5.94
C ASP A 12 10.15 1.08 -5.76
N LEU A 13 9.51 -0.09 -5.63
CA LEU A 13 8.05 -0.22 -5.50
C LEU A 13 7.56 -0.40 -4.05
N HIS A 14 8.45 -0.33 -3.06
CA HIS A 14 8.13 -0.66 -1.67
C HIS A 14 8.83 0.27 -0.68
N ILE A 15 8.45 1.55 -0.67
CA ILE A 15 8.93 2.51 0.32
C ILE A 15 7.82 2.90 1.28
N HIS A 16 8.13 2.88 2.58
CA HIS A 16 7.33 3.54 3.59
C HIS A 16 8.12 4.72 4.16
N ALA A 17 7.54 5.91 4.10
CA ALA A 17 8.14 7.14 4.58
C ALA A 17 7.10 7.95 5.38
N GLY A 18 7.56 8.91 6.17
CA GLY A 18 6.68 9.79 6.92
C GLY A 18 5.78 10.63 5.99
N PRO A 19 4.54 10.96 6.37
CA PRO A 19 3.89 10.66 7.65
C PRO A 19 3.37 9.22 7.74
N ASP A 20 3.71 8.55 8.84
CA ASP A 20 3.27 7.19 9.19
C ASP A 20 3.16 7.10 10.72
N LEU A 21 2.35 6.19 11.25
CA LEU A 21 2.41 5.90 12.68
C LEU A 21 3.70 5.15 13.00
N PHE A 22 4.17 4.25 12.14
CA PHE A 22 5.51 3.66 12.28
C PHE A 22 6.58 4.76 12.16
N PRO A 23 7.52 4.90 13.12
CA PRO A 23 8.61 5.85 13.02
C PRO A 23 9.40 5.60 11.75
N ARG A 24 9.55 6.65 10.95
CA ARG A 24 10.37 6.66 9.74
C ARG A 24 11.46 7.70 9.95
N ASP A 25 12.68 7.35 9.53
CA ASP A 25 13.82 8.26 9.61
C ASP A 25 13.70 9.42 8.61
N LEU A 26 12.94 9.21 7.52
CA LEU A 26 12.76 10.14 6.42
C LEU A 26 11.26 10.30 6.10
N ASP A 27 10.86 11.49 5.71
CA ASP A 27 9.54 11.73 5.12
C ASP A 27 9.53 11.49 3.59
N GLU A 28 8.34 11.46 2.99
CA GLU A 28 8.18 11.23 1.54
C GLU A 28 8.93 12.28 0.69
N ALA A 29 9.09 13.51 1.18
CA ALA A 29 9.83 14.58 0.49
C ALA A 29 11.35 14.39 0.62
N ASP A 30 11.85 13.97 1.78
CA ASP A 30 13.26 13.64 1.99
C ASP A 30 13.69 12.49 1.06
N VAL A 31 12.88 11.43 0.99
CA VAL A 31 13.15 10.29 0.10
C VAL A 31 13.10 10.71 -1.36
N ALA A 32 12.11 11.51 -1.77
CA ALA A 32 12.02 12.00 -3.13
C ALA A 32 13.24 12.83 -3.54
N GLN A 33 13.71 13.72 -2.65
CA GLN A 33 14.93 14.51 -2.85
C GLN A 33 16.15 13.61 -3.04
N GLN A 34 16.38 12.65 -2.13
CA GLN A 34 17.53 11.77 -2.21
C GLN A 34 17.49 10.87 -3.45
N ALA A 35 16.32 10.32 -3.79
CA ALA A 35 16.15 9.47 -4.94
C ALA A 35 16.36 10.24 -6.27
N GLU A 36 15.91 11.49 -6.36
CA GLU A 36 16.16 12.37 -7.51
C GLU A 36 17.66 12.70 -7.65
N GLU A 37 18.33 13.03 -6.54
CA GLU A 37 19.76 13.39 -6.53
C GLU A 37 20.68 12.26 -6.98
N ILE A 38 20.32 11.00 -6.67
CA ILE A 38 21.09 9.82 -7.09
C ILE A 38 20.62 9.25 -8.44
N GLY A 39 19.67 9.91 -9.11
CA GLY A 39 19.24 9.54 -10.46
C GLY A 39 18.34 8.30 -10.55
N MET A 40 17.61 7.95 -9.48
CA MET A 40 16.57 6.91 -9.58
C MET A 40 15.50 7.32 -10.59
N ARG A 41 14.96 6.34 -11.32
CA ARG A 41 13.89 6.59 -12.30
C ARG A 41 12.56 6.84 -11.62
N ALA A 42 12.24 6.08 -10.57
CA ALA A 42 10.99 6.24 -9.83
C ALA A 42 11.00 5.62 -8.44
N VAL A 43 10.09 6.10 -7.59
CA VAL A 43 9.76 5.52 -6.29
C VAL A 43 8.25 5.43 -6.08
N LEU A 44 7.80 4.36 -5.44
CA LEU A 44 6.43 4.19 -4.97
C LEU A 44 6.38 4.20 -3.45
N PHE A 45 5.66 5.17 -2.92
CA PHE A 45 5.38 5.28 -1.50
C PHE A 45 4.09 4.55 -1.16
N LYS A 46 4.04 3.98 0.03
CA LYS A 46 2.80 3.52 0.66
C LYS A 46 2.79 3.84 2.15
N SER A 47 1.59 4.02 2.68
CA SER A 47 1.35 4.20 4.10
C SER A 47 0.48 3.07 4.61
N HIS A 48 0.82 2.52 5.77
CA HIS A 48 -0.03 1.52 6.42
C HIS A 48 -1.38 2.09 6.88
N PHE A 49 -1.51 3.42 7.00
CA PHE A 49 -2.64 4.02 7.72
C PHE A 49 -3.52 4.93 6.88
N THR A 50 -2.98 5.53 5.84
CA THR A 50 -3.71 6.52 5.05
C THR A 50 -3.50 6.27 3.58
N THR A 51 -4.43 6.71 2.74
CA THR A 51 -4.10 6.94 1.33
C THR A 51 -2.94 7.92 1.26
N ASN A 52 -1.96 7.64 0.42
CA ASN A 52 -0.83 8.55 0.21
C ASN A 52 -0.69 9.06 -1.22
N ALA A 53 -1.54 8.58 -2.14
CA ALA A 53 -1.60 9.11 -3.50
C ALA A 53 -1.93 10.62 -3.53
N ASP A 54 -2.74 11.10 -2.60
CA ASP A 54 -3.08 12.51 -2.41
C ASP A 54 -1.85 13.37 -2.02
N ARG A 55 -0.96 12.86 -1.17
CA ARG A 55 0.29 13.53 -0.80
C ARG A 55 1.29 13.49 -1.96
N VAL A 56 1.40 12.36 -2.64
CA VAL A 56 2.29 12.21 -3.81
C VAL A 56 1.89 13.17 -4.93
N TYR A 57 0.60 13.45 -5.12
CA TYR A 57 0.14 14.48 -6.04
C TYR A 57 0.78 15.85 -5.76
N MET A 58 0.98 16.21 -4.49
CA MET A 58 1.64 17.46 -4.11
C MET A 58 3.16 17.38 -4.32
N LEU A 59 3.81 16.25 -4.02
CA LEU A 59 5.25 16.08 -4.20
C LEU A 59 5.69 16.14 -5.67
N ARG A 60 4.88 15.63 -6.60
CA ARG A 60 5.15 15.72 -8.05
C ARG A 60 5.26 17.17 -8.56
N LYS A 61 4.73 18.16 -7.82
CA LYS A 61 4.89 19.58 -8.15
C LYS A 61 6.24 20.17 -7.73
N ARG A 62 6.99 19.45 -6.91
CA ARG A 62 8.29 19.86 -6.36
C ARG A 62 9.46 19.09 -6.98
N PHE A 63 9.23 17.84 -7.37
CA PHE A 63 10.25 16.93 -7.92
C PHE A 63 9.87 16.53 -9.34
N GLU A 64 10.59 17.07 -10.33
CA GLU A 64 10.24 16.95 -11.74
C GLU A 64 11.12 15.94 -12.50
N LYS A 65 12.25 15.50 -11.91
CA LYS A 65 13.22 14.62 -12.58
C LYS A 65 13.10 13.15 -12.17
N ILE A 66 12.16 12.82 -11.27
CA ILE A 66 11.88 11.46 -10.80
C ILE A 66 10.38 11.16 -10.88
N GLY A 67 10.05 9.91 -11.22
CA GLY A 67 8.67 9.42 -11.11
C GLY A 67 8.29 9.14 -9.65
N LEU A 68 7.37 9.92 -9.08
CA LEU A 68 6.82 9.64 -7.75
C LEU A 68 5.46 8.98 -7.88
N TYR A 69 5.22 7.91 -7.12
CA TYR A 69 3.97 7.15 -7.17
C TYR A 69 3.43 6.85 -5.77
N GLY A 70 2.10 6.79 -5.67
CA GLY A 70 1.41 6.51 -4.41
C GLY A 70 0.52 5.27 -4.50
N ALA A 71 -0.03 4.90 -3.36
CA ALA A 71 -0.86 3.72 -3.18
C ALA A 71 -1.99 3.95 -2.17
N VAL A 72 -2.78 2.90 -1.96
CA VAL A 72 -3.63 2.74 -0.78
C VAL A 72 -3.44 1.33 -0.22
N VAL A 73 -3.30 1.22 1.09
CA VAL A 73 -3.22 -0.06 1.80
C VAL A 73 -4.52 -0.26 2.56
N LEU A 74 -5.21 -1.38 2.33
CA LEU A 74 -6.57 -1.67 2.79
C LEU A 74 -6.62 -2.15 4.26
N ASN A 75 -5.95 -1.41 5.15
CA ASN A 75 -6.00 -1.62 6.60
C ASN A 75 -7.26 -0.97 7.22
N LYS A 76 -7.50 -1.21 8.52
CA LYS A 76 -8.71 -0.75 9.22
C LYS A 76 -8.85 0.77 9.21
N SER A 77 -7.75 1.50 9.19
CA SER A 77 -7.74 2.98 9.16
C SER A 77 -8.38 3.58 7.90
N VAL A 78 -8.47 2.81 6.80
CA VAL A 78 -9.19 3.21 5.58
C VAL A 78 -10.50 2.43 5.39
N GLY A 79 -10.94 1.69 6.40
CA GLY A 79 -12.16 0.88 6.38
C GLY A 79 -11.97 -0.59 5.98
N GLY A 80 -10.73 -1.08 5.87
CA GLY A 80 -10.44 -2.45 5.44
C GLY A 80 -10.53 -2.61 3.92
N VAL A 81 -11.04 -3.76 3.45
CA VAL A 81 -11.30 -4.01 2.02
C VAL A 81 -12.45 -3.12 1.56
N ASN A 82 -12.13 -1.88 1.22
CA ASN A 82 -13.09 -0.80 1.01
C ASN A 82 -13.00 -0.30 -0.45
N PRO A 83 -13.96 -0.65 -1.32
CA PRO A 83 -13.98 -0.20 -2.71
C PRO A 83 -14.04 1.34 -2.87
N GLU A 84 -14.68 2.06 -1.96
CA GLU A 84 -14.78 3.53 -2.02
C GLU A 84 -13.42 4.20 -1.76
N ALA A 85 -12.65 3.64 -0.82
CA ALA A 85 -11.28 4.10 -0.56
C ALA A 85 -10.37 3.84 -1.78
N VAL A 86 -10.55 2.69 -2.44
CA VAL A 86 -9.83 2.35 -3.68
C VAL A 86 -10.20 3.29 -4.81
N PHE A 87 -11.49 3.52 -5.03
CA PHE A 87 -11.99 4.45 -6.05
C PHE A 87 -11.36 5.83 -5.87
N ALA A 88 -11.39 6.39 -4.65
CA ALA A 88 -10.79 7.68 -4.36
C ALA A 88 -9.27 7.69 -4.61
N ALA A 89 -8.55 6.67 -4.11
CA ALA A 89 -7.10 6.59 -4.24
C ALA A 89 -6.65 6.51 -5.70
N LEU A 90 -7.29 5.68 -6.53
CA LEU A 90 -6.98 5.56 -7.96
C LEU A 90 -7.25 6.88 -8.69
N ASN A 91 -8.32 7.59 -8.36
CA ASN A 91 -8.62 8.92 -8.92
C ASN A 91 -7.64 10.02 -8.44
N PHE A 92 -6.99 9.84 -7.29
CA PHE A 92 -5.85 10.67 -6.87
C PHE A 92 -4.52 10.26 -7.53
N GLY A 93 -4.52 9.25 -8.39
CA GLY A 93 -3.35 8.79 -9.13
C GLY A 93 -2.51 7.76 -8.39
N ALA A 94 -3.13 6.98 -7.48
CA ALA A 94 -2.54 5.75 -6.99
C ALA A 94 -2.32 4.79 -8.16
N VAL A 95 -1.18 4.10 -8.17
CA VAL A 95 -0.88 3.05 -9.16
C VAL A 95 -0.82 1.67 -8.52
N ARG A 96 -1.08 1.59 -7.21
CA ARG A 96 -1.10 0.35 -6.45
C ARG A 96 -2.20 0.38 -5.39
N VAL A 97 -2.93 -0.72 -5.29
CA VAL A 97 -3.83 -1.05 -4.20
C VAL A 97 -3.26 -2.27 -3.51
N GLU A 98 -3.04 -2.20 -2.20
CA GLU A 98 -2.51 -3.30 -1.42
C GLU A 98 -3.55 -3.81 -0.44
N MET A 99 -3.78 -5.12 -0.46
CA MET A 99 -4.59 -5.83 0.51
C MET A 99 -4.08 -5.63 1.94
N PRO A 100 -4.87 -5.96 2.99
CA PRO A 100 -4.51 -5.70 4.37
C PRO A 100 -3.09 -6.13 4.72
N THR A 101 -2.40 -5.31 5.52
CA THR A 101 -1.03 -5.58 5.99
C THR A 101 -1.02 -5.78 7.50
N VAL A 102 -0.88 -4.70 8.28
CA VAL A 102 -0.72 -4.78 9.73
C VAL A 102 -2.02 -5.15 10.43
N ASP A 103 -3.14 -4.95 9.74
CA ASP A 103 -4.45 -5.37 10.20
C ASP A 103 -4.95 -6.67 9.52
N ALA A 104 -4.13 -7.35 8.71
CA ALA A 104 -4.52 -8.66 8.16
C ALA A 104 -4.69 -9.70 9.28
N GLU A 105 -5.62 -10.64 9.13
CA GLU A 105 -5.91 -11.70 10.12
C GLU A 105 -4.64 -12.45 10.53
N GLN A 106 -3.86 -12.93 9.55
CA GLN A 106 -2.61 -13.61 9.81
C GLN A 106 -1.59 -12.74 10.57
N HIS A 107 -1.52 -11.44 10.27
CA HIS A 107 -0.60 -10.53 10.93
C HIS A 107 -1.00 -10.33 12.39
N ILE A 108 -2.29 -10.04 12.62
CA ILE A 108 -2.85 -9.85 13.96
C ILE A 108 -2.69 -11.11 14.82
N GLN A 109 -2.96 -12.30 14.28
CA GLN A 109 -2.77 -13.55 15.02
C GLN A 109 -1.32 -13.78 15.45
N LYS A 110 -0.35 -13.42 14.59
CA LYS A 110 1.08 -13.68 14.85
C LYS A 110 1.75 -12.61 15.71
N LEU A 111 1.43 -11.34 15.46
CA LEU A 111 2.15 -10.20 16.03
C LEU A 111 1.27 -9.36 16.95
N GLY A 112 -0.05 -9.57 16.93
CA GLY A 112 -1.00 -8.69 17.58
C GLY A 112 -1.06 -7.32 16.92
N ARG A 113 -1.89 -6.46 17.50
CA ARG A 113 -1.96 -5.06 17.10
C ARG A 113 -0.76 -4.30 17.68
N THR A 114 0.17 -3.88 16.84
CA THR A 114 1.44 -3.28 17.29
C THR A 114 1.57 -1.81 16.87
N TYR A 115 1.50 -0.91 17.86
CA TYR A 115 1.88 0.51 17.73
C TYR A 115 2.85 0.90 18.86
N PRO A 116 4.08 0.35 18.89
CA PRO A 116 4.94 0.39 20.09
C PRO A 116 5.31 1.79 20.60
N TRP A 117 5.18 2.84 19.78
CA TRP A 117 5.42 4.25 20.15
C TRP A 117 4.15 4.98 20.66
N SER A 118 2.95 4.46 20.42
CA SER A 118 1.73 5.12 20.86
C SER A 118 1.58 5.00 22.38
N LYS A 119 1.41 6.12 23.07
CA LYS A 119 1.03 6.13 24.49
C LYS A 119 -0.37 5.56 24.73
N ILE A 120 -1.22 5.59 23.69
CA ILE A 120 -2.56 5.03 23.72
C ILE A 120 -2.50 3.66 23.05
N GLN A 121 -2.72 2.61 23.84
CA GLN A 121 -2.91 1.27 23.30
C GLN A 121 -4.36 1.12 22.86
N LEU A 122 -4.56 0.87 21.56
CA LEU A 122 -5.86 0.50 21.06
C LEU A 122 -6.18 -0.94 21.51
N PRO A 123 -7.46 -1.28 21.74
CA PRO A 123 -7.82 -2.62 22.14
C PRO A 123 -7.43 -3.64 21.08
N ALA A 124 -7.32 -4.91 21.52
CA ALA A 124 -7.24 -6.04 20.62
C ALA A 124 -8.39 -5.97 19.60
N THR A 125 -8.12 -6.39 18.39
CA THR A 125 -9.04 -6.36 17.27
C THR A 125 -8.87 -7.66 16.50
N GLU A 126 -9.96 -8.16 15.92
CA GLU A 126 -9.87 -9.19 14.89
C GLU A 126 -9.15 -8.62 13.68
N GLY A 127 -8.37 -9.41 12.96
CA GLY A 127 -7.78 -8.93 11.73
C GLY A 127 -8.78 -8.94 10.58
N ILE A 128 -8.27 -8.61 9.40
CA ILE A 128 -9.05 -8.57 8.17
C ILE A 128 -8.66 -9.80 7.37
N THR A 129 -9.65 -10.64 7.09
CA THR A 129 -9.59 -11.70 6.07
C THR A 129 -10.30 -11.21 4.81
N ILE A 130 -9.89 -11.71 3.65
CA ILE A 130 -10.60 -11.50 2.38
C ILE A 130 -11.62 -12.60 2.06
N LEU A 131 -11.75 -13.59 2.95
CA LEU A 131 -12.68 -14.72 2.81
C LEU A 131 -13.84 -14.60 3.79
N ASP A 132 -15.02 -15.07 3.37
CA ASP A 132 -16.18 -15.28 4.20
C ASP A 132 -16.10 -16.61 4.99
N ASP A 133 -17.12 -16.88 5.82
CA ASP A 133 -17.22 -18.11 6.63
C ASP A 133 -17.28 -19.41 5.81
N GLY A 134 -17.47 -19.31 4.48
CA GLY A 134 -17.50 -20.43 3.54
C GLY A 134 -16.26 -20.55 2.68
N ASP A 135 -15.15 -19.91 3.06
CA ASP A 135 -13.88 -19.86 2.33
C ASP A 135 -13.99 -19.24 0.92
N LYS A 136 -14.96 -18.35 0.69
CA LYS A 136 -15.13 -17.63 -0.57
C LYS A 136 -14.72 -16.17 -0.41
N LEU A 137 -14.24 -15.56 -1.50
CA LEU A 137 -13.94 -14.13 -1.49
C LEU A 137 -15.17 -13.30 -1.10
N ILE A 138 -14.97 -12.33 -0.20
CA ILE A 138 -16.00 -11.34 0.10
C ILE A 138 -16.26 -10.46 -1.15
N PRO A 139 -17.51 -10.00 -1.37
CA PRO A 139 -17.87 -9.25 -2.59
C PRO A 139 -17.04 -7.99 -2.84
N GLU A 140 -16.52 -7.37 -1.78
CA GLU A 140 -15.68 -6.18 -1.83
C GLU A 140 -14.36 -6.44 -2.56
N VAL A 141 -13.80 -7.66 -2.47
CA VAL A 141 -12.55 -8.02 -3.16
C VAL A 141 -12.72 -7.96 -4.67
N THR A 142 -13.82 -8.52 -5.20
CA THR A 142 -14.13 -8.46 -6.63
C THR A 142 -14.26 -7.02 -7.11
N LYS A 143 -14.97 -6.17 -6.37
CA LYS A 143 -15.11 -4.74 -6.72
C LYS A 143 -13.77 -4.01 -6.71
N VAL A 144 -12.91 -4.30 -5.72
CA VAL A 144 -11.54 -3.75 -5.66
C VAL A 144 -10.74 -4.21 -6.89
N ALA A 145 -10.79 -5.49 -7.23
CA ALA A 145 -10.05 -6.03 -8.37
C ALA A 145 -10.52 -5.40 -9.71
N GLU A 146 -11.84 -5.24 -9.90
CA GLU A 146 -12.42 -4.56 -11.07
C GLU A 146 -11.96 -3.09 -11.17
N LEU A 147 -11.91 -2.37 -10.05
CA LEU A 147 -11.43 -0.99 -10.01
C LEU A 147 -9.94 -0.91 -10.37
N VAL A 148 -9.12 -1.82 -9.84
CA VAL A 148 -7.69 -1.89 -10.17
C VAL A 148 -7.49 -2.17 -11.66
N ALA A 149 -8.16 -3.19 -12.20
CA ALA A 149 -8.06 -3.57 -13.62
C ALA A 149 -8.46 -2.40 -14.54
N ALA A 150 -9.56 -1.70 -14.20
CA ALA A 150 -10.03 -0.54 -14.97
C ALA A 150 -9.02 0.64 -14.99
N HIS A 151 -8.10 0.71 -14.03
CA HIS A 151 -7.08 1.77 -13.94
C HIS A 151 -5.67 1.32 -14.35
N ASP A 152 -5.50 0.08 -14.83
CA ASP A 152 -4.18 -0.50 -15.13
C ASP A 152 -3.21 -0.37 -13.93
N ALA A 153 -3.75 -0.62 -12.73
CA ALA A 153 -3.02 -0.49 -11.47
C ALA A 153 -2.53 -1.84 -10.96
N ILE A 154 -1.63 -1.81 -9.97
CA ILE A 154 -1.10 -3.01 -9.33
C ILE A 154 -2.01 -3.42 -8.17
N LEU A 155 -2.50 -4.66 -8.16
CA LEU A 155 -3.10 -5.29 -6.98
C LEU A 155 -2.06 -6.11 -6.22
N ALA A 156 -1.76 -5.70 -4.99
CA ALA A 156 -0.78 -6.37 -4.14
C ALA A 156 -1.45 -7.17 -3.01
N THR A 157 -0.84 -8.29 -2.66
CA THR A 157 -1.39 -9.30 -1.74
C THR A 157 -1.28 -8.94 -0.26
N GLY A 158 -0.51 -7.91 0.12
CA GLY A 158 -0.34 -7.55 1.53
C GLY A 158 0.18 -8.71 2.39
N HIS A 159 -0.41 -8.91 3.57
CA HIS A 159 -0.03 -9.94 4.55
C HIS A 159 -1.02 -11.12 4.61
N LEU A 160 -1.76 -11.35 3.53
CA LEU A 160 -2.71 -12.44 3.40
C LEU A 160 -2.05 -13.82 3.58
N THR A 161 -2.86 -14.81 3.96
CA THR A 161 -2.46 -16.23 3.99
C THR A 161 -2.30 -16.80 2.58
N ILE A 162 -1.65 -17.97 2.45
CA ILE A 162 -1.49 -18.63 1.14
C ILE A 162 -2.85 -18.91 0.45
N PRO A 163 -3.88 -19.47 1.14
CA PRO A 163 -5.19 -19.67 0.52
C PRO A 163 -5.83 -18.38 0.01
N GLU A 164 -5.77 -17.31 0.80
CA GLU A 164 -6.25 -15.98 0.40
C GLU A 164 -5.50 -15.44 -0.83
N ILE A 165 -4.17 -15.58 -0.86
CA ILE A 165 -3.34 -15.15 -1.99
C ILE A 165 -3.75 -15.87 -3.27
N VAL A 166 -3.94 -17.19 -3.21
CA VAL A 166 -4.35 -17.98 -4.38
C VAL A 166 -5.72 -17.53 -4.88
N ALA A 167 -6.71 -17.41 -3.99
CA ALA A 167 -8.05 -16.94 -4.34
C ALA A 167 -8.02 -15.54 -4.97
N LEU A 168 -7.21 -14.63 -4.42
CA LEU A 168 -7.05 -13.27 -4.94
C LEU A 168 -6.43 -13.26 -6.34
N ILE A 169 -5.39 -14.06 -6.59
CA ILE A 169 -4.72 -14.14 -7.89
C ILE A 169 -5.67 -14.70 -8.95
N GLU A 170 -6.43 -15.74 -8.62
CA GLU A 170 -7.43 -16.32 -9.53
C GLU A 170 -8.50 -15.29 -9.89
N GLU A 171 -9.02 -14.55 -8.91
CA GLU A 171 -10.03 -13.52 -9.14
C GLU A 171 -9.46 -12.34 -9.94
N ALA A 172 -8.25 -11.88 -9.62
CA ALA A 172 -7.55 -10.85 -10.38
C ALA A 172 -7.40 -11.27 -11.85
N GLY A 173 -6.91 -12.50 -12.10
CA GLY A 173 -6.80 -13.04 -13.46
C GLY A 173 -8.14 -13.17 -14.19
N ARG A 174 -9.25 -13.35 -13.47
CA ARG A 174 -10.60 -13.41 -14.03
C ARG A 174 -11.11 -12.02 -14.46
N VAL A 175 -10.82 -10.97 -13.69
CA VAL A 175 -11.30 -9.61 -13.98
C VAL A 175 -10.41 -8.85 -14.96
N GLY A 176 -9.12 -9.20 -15.05
CA GLY A 176 -8.12 -8.58 -15.92
C GLY A 176 -7.16 -7.67 -15.17
#